data_AF-A0A2D7KT42-F1
#
_entry.id   AF-A0A2D7KT42-F1
#
_cell.length_a   1.000
_cell.length_b   1.000
_cell.length_c   1.000
_cell.angle_alpha   90.00
_cell.angle_beta   90.00
_cell.angle_gamma   90.00
#
_symmetry.space_group_name_H-M   'P 1'
#
loop_
_entity.id
_entity.type
_entity.pdbx_description
1 polymer ?
#
loop_
_entity_poly.entity_id
_entity_poly.type
_entity_poly.pdbx_seq_one_letter_code
_entity_poly.pdbx_strand_id
1 'polypeptide(L)' 'LRISQPNQQIEAMVGAREFLLRLTDTKETPRIPREVRREARAIMRHYPPAHELRPLLNKLLDK' A
#
# COMPACT_ATOMS: atom_id res chain seq x y z
N LEU A 1 -7.22 21.62 3.40
CA LEU A 1 -6.27 20.75 2.68
C LEU A 1 -6.95 20.32 1.39
N ARG A 2 -6.43 20.70 0.22
CA ARG A 2 -6.95 20.17 -1.05
C ARG A 2 -6.62 18.67 -1.06
N ILE A 3 -7.65 17.86 -0.83
CA ILE A 3 -7.53 16.41 -0.89
C ILE A 3 -7.08 16.08 -2.32
N SER A 4 -6.06 15.23 -2.45
CA SER A 4 -5.45 14.85 -3.72
C SER A 4 -6.52 14.44 -4.75
N GLN A 5 -6.27 14.65 -6.04
CA GLN A 5 -7.18 14.22 -7.11
C GLN A 5 -7.44 12.70 -7.01
N PRO A 6 -8.59 12.17 -7.47
CA PRO A 6 -8.93 10.75 -7.33
C PRO A 6 -7.81 9.80 -7.79
N ASN A 7 -7.20 10.08 -8.94
CA ASN A 7 -6.05 9.32 -9.43
C ASN A 7 -4.86 9.32 -8.44
N GLN A 8 -4.54 10.46 -7.82
CA GLN A 8 -3.49 10.57 -6.81
C GLN A 8 -3.83 9.80 -5.53
N GLN A 9 -5.11 9.71 -5.16
CA GLN A 9 -5.55 8.88 -4.03
C GLN A 9 -5.36 7.39 -4.33
N ILE A 10 -5.73 6.96 -5.53
CA ILE A 10 -5.54 5.57 -5.98
C ILE A 10 -4.07 5.20 -5.95
N GLU A 11 -3.20 6.04 -6.54
CA GLU A 11 -1.76 5.82 -6.54
C GLU A 11 -1.19 5.83 -5.12
N ALA A 12 -1.67 6.70 -4.24
CA ALA A 12 -1.24 6.71 -2.85
C ALA A 12 -1.61 5.41 -2.11
N MET A 13 -2.83 4.88 -2.33
CA MET A 13 -3.28 3.63 -1.71
C MET A 13 -2.51 2.41 -2.23
N VAL A 14 -2.28 2.33 -3.54
CA VAL A 14 -1.45 1.28 -4.15
C VAL A 14 -0.01 1.39 -3.65
N GLY A 15 0.56 2.60 -3.66
CA GLY A 15 1.91 2.87 -3.18
C GLY A 15 2.11 2.55 -1.69
N ALA A 16 1.12 2.82 -0.85
CA ALA A 16 1.16 2.46 0.56
C ALA A 16 1.26 0.94 0.74
N ARG A 17 0.49 0.16 -0.03
CA ARG A 17 0.59 -1.30 -0.01
C ARG A 17 1.98 -1.79 -0.46
N GLU A 18 2.50 -1.26 -1.57
CA GLU A 18 3.83 -1.62 -2.07
C GLU A 18 4.94 -1.24 -1.09
N PHE A 19 4.80 -0.11 -0.39
CA PHE A 19 5.70 0.28 0.68
C PHE A 19 5.68 -0.74 1.84
N LEU A 20 4.49 -1.15 2.30
CA LEU A 20 4.37 -2.19 3.33
C LEU A 20 5.00 -3.51 2.86
N LEU A 21 4.81 -3.89 1.60
CA LEU A 21 5.43 -5.08 1.02
C LEU A 21 6.97 -5.00 1.08
N ARG A 22 7.56 -3.87 0.64
CA ARG A 22 9.01 -3.65 0.70
C ARG A 22 9.57 -3.69 2.12
N LEU A 23 8.82 -3.19 3.11
CA LEU A 23 9.21 -3.30 4.52
C LEU A 23 9.30 -4.77 5.00
N THR A 24 8.55 -5.68 4.39
CA THR A 24 8.63 -7.10 4.75
C THR A 24 9.88 -7.80 4.24
N ASP A 25 10.56 -7.24 3.24
CA ASP A 25 11.77 -7.78 2.62
C ASP A 25 13.03 -7.17 3.26
N THR A 26 13.87 -8.04 3.81
CA THR A 26 15.12 -7.66 4.49
C THR A 26 16.21 -7.16 3.54
N LYS A 27 16.15 -7.54 2.26
CA LYS A 27 17.10 -7.10 1.22
C LYS A 27 16.73 -5.72 0.69
N GLU A 28 15.44 -5.48 0.45
CA GLU A 28 14.93 -4.19 -0.04
C GLU A 28 15.08 -3.07 1.00
N THR A 29 14.83 -3.38 2.27
CA THR A 29 14.87 -2.39 3.35
C THR A 29 15.77 -2.85 4.50
N PRO A 30 17.11 -2.81 4.35
CA PRO A 30 18.01 -3.28 5.39
C PRO A 30 17.90 -2.44 6.68
N ARG A 31 18.27 -3.04 7.82
CA ARG A 31 18.33 -2.39 9.16
C ARG A 31 16.98 -1.99 9.79
N ILE A 32 15.84 -2.29 9.16
CA ILE A 32 14.52 -2.10 9.78
C ILE A 32 14.28 -3.13 10.89
N PRO A 33 13.86 -2.71 12.12
CA PRO A 33 13.56 -3.61 13.23
C PRO A 33 12.52 -4.67 12.90
N ARG A 34 12.64 -5.85 13.52
CA ARG A 34 11.77 -7.00 13.25
C ARG A 34 10.30 -6.70 13.52
N GLU A 35 10.03 -5.88 14.54
CA GLU A 35 8.70 -5.52 15.01
C GLU A 35 7.96 -4.72 13.94
N VAL A 36 8.63 -3.75 13.31
CA VAL A 36 8.10 -2.94 12.21
C VAL A 36 7.74 -3.83 11.02
N ARG A 37 8.60 -4.81 10.69
CA ARG A 37 8.31 -5.76 9.58
C ARG A 37 7.10 -6.64 9.89
N ARG A 38 6.98 -7.08 11.14
CA ARG A 38 5.84 -7.90 11.59
C ARG A 38 4.54 -7.14 11.47
N GLU A 39 4.54 -5.87 11.89
CA GLU A 39 3.39 -4.98 11.75
C GLU A 39 3.05 -4.71 10.29
N ALA A 40 4.04 -4.36 9.45
CA ALA A 40 3.84 -4.17 8.03
C ALA A 40 3.22 -5.40 7.34
N ARG A 41 3.71 -6.60 7.67
CA ARG A 41 3.13 -7.87 7.17
C ARG A 41 1.71 -8.11 7.67
N ALA A 42 1.44 -7.82 8.94
CA ALA A 42 0.11 -7.99 9.55
C ALA A 42 -0.93 -7.05 8.94
N ILE A 43 -0.54 -5.83 8.53
CA ILE A 43 -1.41 -4.90 7.80
C ILE A 43 -1.55 -5.34 6.35
N MET A 44 -0.43 -5.58 5.65
CA MET A 44 -0.39 -5.88 4.21
C MET A 44 -1.22 -7.11 3.83
N ARG A 45 -1.31 -8.14 4.69
CA ARG A 45 -2.11 -9.36 4.41
C ARG A 45 -3.61 -9.09 4.22
N HIS A 46 -4.11 -7.94 4.68
CA HIS A 46 -5.50 -7.53 4.53
C HIS A 46 -5.74 -6.65 3.30
N TYR A 47 -4.69 -6.29 2.55
CA TYR A 47 -4.79 -5.50 1.33
C TYR A 47 -4.74 -6.40 0.09
N PRO A 48 -5.70 -6.27 -0.84
CA PRO A 48 -5.63 -6.99 -2.12
C PRO A 48 -4.41 -6.51 -2.93
N PRO A 49 -3.85 -7.36 -3.80
CA PRO A 49 -2.73 -6.99 -4.67
C PRO A 49 -3.05 -5.81 -5.58
N ALA A 50 -2.02 -5.09 -6.03
CA ALA A 50 -2.18 -3.86 -6.81
C ALA A 50 -3.10 -4.04 -8.04
N HIS A 51 -3.02 -5.19 -8.72
CA HIS A 51 -3.85 -5.50 -9.88
C HIS A 51 -5.34 -5.70 -9.56
N GLU A 52 -5.70 -6.02 -8.31
CA GLU A 52 -7.07 -6.09 -7.82
C GLU A 52 -7.52 -4.79 -7.15
N LEU A 53 -6.62 -4.15 -6.40
CA LEU A 53 -6.88 -2.92 -5.66
C LEU A 53 -7.18 -1.75 -6.62
N ARG A 54 -6.42 -1.60 -7.71
CA ARG A 54 -6.55 -0.45 -8.60
C ARG A 54 -7.91 -0.40 -9.33
N PRO A 55 -8.40 -1.49 -9.95
CA PRO A 55 -9.75 -1.52 -10.53
C PRO A 55 -10.86 -1.29 -9.49
N LEU A 56 -10.70 -1.85 -8.28
CA LEU A 56 -11.65 -1.64 -7.18
C LEU A 56 -11.75 -0.16 -6.81
N LEU A 57 -10.62 0.51 -6.62
CA LEU A 57 -10.59 1.92 -6.23
C LEU A 57 -11.09 2.85 -7.35
N ASN A 58 -10.75 2.57 -8.61
CA ASN A 58 -11.31 3.29 -9.77
C ASN A 58 -12.85 3.23 -9.71
N LYS A 59 -13.42 2.03 -9.56
CA LYS A 59 -14.89 1.85 -9.47
C LYS A 59 -15.53 2.62 -8.31
N LEU A 60 -14.83 2.75 -7.18
CA LEU A 60 -15.33 3.44 -5.99
C LEU A 60 -15.25 4.97 -6.10
N LEU A 61 -14.24 5.47 -6.80
CA LEU A 61 -13.91 6.89 -6.92
C LEU A 61 -14.41 7.54 -8.22
N ASP A 62 -14.79 6.74 -9.23
CA ASP A 62 -15.47 7.18 -10.46
C ASP A 62 -16.96 7.56 -10.22
N LYS A 63 -17.24 8.26 -9.12
CA LYS A 63 -18.55 8.90 -8.90
C LYS A 63 -18.61 10.26 -9.56
#